data_AF-A0A954IUB5-F1
#
_entry.id   AF-A0A954IUB5-F1
#
_cell.length_a   1.000
_cell.length_b   1.000
_cell.length_c   1.000
_cell.angle_alpha   90.00
_cell.angle_beta   90.00
_cell.angle_gamma   90.00
#
_symmetry.space_group_name_H-M   'P 1'
#
loop_
_entity.id
_entity.type
_entity.pdbx_description
1 polymer ?
#
loop_
_entity_poly.entity_id
_entity_poly.type
_entity_poly.pdbx_seq_one_letter_code
_entity_poly.pdbx_strand_id
1 'polypeptide(L)'
;MPEQASTFAENVDWLFYGILYICIFFFVLVTALTVYFVVKYRRKSPMQETGGPTHNWFLEITWCAIPLAIVGWMWFEGFRGFMEMRSSPKGADALRVIVNAQKWSWDFTYPNGAMTQDLHVPANHKVVLSLNSLDVLHSFYVNTFRTKMDVVPGRINEIWFEPTMAGEFTLQCAEYCGDEHSRMRSKVIVHEDKAAFDTWLESYDPYKGLEPIAAGKLVFESKGCTQCHNVTGTNQIGPTLKGVIGREREFADGTKMVTDANYVRESVLDSKAKVVKGFDPVMPNYKGRISDKEIGFLIEYLTEVSKN
;
A
#
# COMPACT_ATOMS: atom_id res chain seq x y z
N MET A 1 -4.05 -18.81 15.61
CA MET A 1 -3.66 -17.77 14.63
C MET A 1 -3.29 -18.45 13.31
N PRO A 2 -3.49 -17.83 12.13
CA PRO A 2 -3.00 -18.38 10.86
C PRO A 2 -1.48 -18.51 10.84
N GLU A 3 -0.95 -19.21 9.85
CA GLU A 3 0.50 -19.34 9.63
C GLU A 3 1.21 -17.98 9.59
N GLN A 4 2.42 -17.95 10.14
CA GLN A 4 3.28 -16.76 10.25
C GLN A 4 4.18 -16.70 9.01
N ALA A 5 3.90 -15.74 8.11
CA ALA A 5 4.61 -15.64 6.84
C ALA A 5 5.23 -14.26 6.59
N SER A 6 5.40 -13.45 7.64
CA SER A 6 6.12 -12.18 7.60
C SER A 6 6.92 -11.97 8.89
N THR A 7 7.87 -11.04 8.85
CA THR A 7 8.64 -10.61 10.02
C THR A 7 7.78 -10.00 11.15
N PHE A 8 6.59 -9.49 10.84
CA PHE A 8 5.68 -8.97 11.87
C PHE A 8 4.87 -10.06 12.56
N ALA A 9 4.59 -11.16 11.86
CA ALA A 9 3.60 -12.13 12.31
C ALA A 9 3.98 -12.79 13.65
N GLU A 10 5.26 -13.08 13.85
CA GLU A 10 5.77 -13.65 15.10
C GLU A 10 5.57 -12.70 16.28
N ASN A 11 6.01 -11.44 16.14
CA ASN A 11 5.89 -10.43 17.20
C ASN A 11 4.43 -10.15 17.57
N VAL A 12 3.55 -10.03 16.57
CA VAL A 12 2.12 -9.79 16.78
C VAL A 12 1.46 -10.98 17.48
N ASP A 13 1.75 -12.21 17.05
CA ASP A 13 1.17 -13.41 17.65
C ASP A 13 1.65 -13.61 19.09
N TRP A 14 2.94 -13.38 19.36
CA TRP A 14 3.49 -13.46 20.71
C TRP A 14 2.79 -12.49 21.66
N LEU A 15 2.64 -11.21 21.27
CA LEU A 15 1.95 -10.21 22.07
C LEU A 15 0.47 -10.58 22.26
N PHE A 16 -0.19 -11.05 21.21
CA PHE A 16 -1.58 -11.51 21.26
C PHE A 16 -1.76 -12.64 22.30
N TYR A 17 -0.93 -13.69 22.24
CA TYR A 17 -1.03 -14.79 23.19
C TYR A 17 -0.65 -14.37 24.61
N GLY A 18 0.33 -13.48 24.79
CA GLY A 18 0.64 -12.89 26.09
C GLY A 18 -0.57 -12.18 26.71
N ILE A 19 -1.24 -11.32 25.94
CA ILE A 19 -2.47 -10.64 26.38
C ILE A 19 -3.58 -11.66 26.65
N LEU A 20 -3.77 -12.64 25.77
CA LEU A 20 -4.79 -13.68 25.93
C LEU A 20 -4.61 -14.46 27.25
N TYR A 21 -3.39 -14.88 27.58
CA TYR A 21 -3.12 -15.61 28.82
C TYR A 21 -3.31 -14.76 30.07
N ILE A 22 -2.95 -13.47 30.01
CA ILE A 22 -3.25 -12.52 31.09
C ILE A 22 -4.77 -12.38 31.28
N CYS A 23 -5.52 -12.22 30.19
CA CYS A 23 -6.99 -12.16 30.23
C CYS A 23 -7.59 -13.44 30.81
N ILE A 24 -7.13 -14.62 30.39
CA ILE A 24 -7.59 -15.92 30.92
C ILE A 24 -7.30 -16.03 32.42
N PHE A 25 -6.10 -15.65 32.85
CA PHE A 25 -5.72 -15.67 34.27
C PHE A 25 -6.68 -14.83 35.12
N PHE A 26 -6.90 -13.56 34.74
CA PHE A 26 -7.79 -12.68 35.49
C PHE A 26 -9.26 -13.10 35.39
N PHE A 27 -9.70 -13.59 34.23
CA PHE A 27 -11.05 -14.13 34.07
C PHE A 27 -11.28 -15.28 35.05
N VAL A 28 -10.40 -16.28 35.05
CA VAL A 28 -10.51 -17.44 35.97
C VAL A 28 -10.43 -16.99 37.43
N LEU A 29 -9.49 -16.11 37.79
CA LEU A 29 -9.32 -15.61 39.15
C LEU A 29 -10.57 -14.88 39.65
N VAL A 30 -11.07 -13.90 38.89
CA VAL A 30 -12.23 -13.09 39.27
C VAL A 30 -13.49 -13.94 39.33
N THR A 31 -13.71 -14.81 38.34
CA THR A 31 -14.87 -15.71 38.32
C THR A 31 -14.81 -16.71 39.48
N ALA A 32 -13.66 -17.33 39.74
CA ALA A 32 -13.51 -18.28 40.85
C ALA A 32 -13.72 -17.60 42.21
N LEU A 33 -13.14 -16.41 42.43
CA LEU A 33 -13.36 -15.64 43.66
C LEU A 33 -14.83 -15.23 43.81
N THR A 34 -15.47 -14.81 42.72
CA THR A 34 -16.90 -14.45 42.72
C THR A 34 -17.76 -15.66 43.09
N VAL A 35 -17.56 -16.80 42.44
CA VAL A 35 -18.28 -18.05 42.73
C VAL A 35 -18.03 -18.47 44.19
N TYR A 36 -16.78 -18.43 44.63
CA TYR A 36 -16.41 -18.76 46.00
C TYR A 36 -17.10 -17.84 47.01
N PHE A 37 -17.14 -16.53 46.77
CA PHE A 37 -17.81 -15.58 47.66
C PHE A 37 -19.32 -15.75 47.67
N VAL A 38 -19.94 -15.99 46.51
CA VAL A 38 -21.37 -16.30 46.40
C VAL A 38 -21.72 -17.55 47.21
N VAL A 39 -20.90 -18.60 47.15
CA VAL A 39 -21.16 -19.86 47.87
C VAL A 39 -20.86 -19.72 49.37
N LYS A 40 -19.69 -19.18 49.73
CA LYS A 40 -19.21 -19.11 51.11
C LYS A 40 -19.98 -18.08 51.94
N TYR A 41 -20.27 -16.92 51.37
CA TYR A 41 -20.92 -15.81 52.06
C TYR A 41 -22.42 -15.67 51.72
N ARG A 42 -23.04 -16.72 51.15
CA ARG A 42 -24.49 -16.78 50.94
C ARG A 42 -25.24 -16.58 52.25
N ARG A 43 -26.22 -15.67 52.27
CA ARG A 43 -27.11 -15.46 53.41
C ARG A 43 -27.89 -16.75 53.74
N LYS A 44 -27.88 -17.17 55.00
CA LYS A 44 -28.59 -18.37 55.49
C LYS A 44 -29.81 -18.06 56.36
N SER A 45 -29.89 -16.86 56.94
CA SER A 45 -31.00 -16.45 57.79
C SER A 45 -31.36 -14.96 57.57
N PRO A 46 -32.64 -14.56 57.72
CA PRO A 46 -33.05 -13.17 57.74
C PRO A 46 -32.35 -12.33 58.83
N MET A 47 -31.93 -12.92 59.95
CA MET A 47 -31.29 -12.19 61.06
C MET A 47 -29.75 -12.18 60.99
N GLN A 48 -29.16 -12.67 59.90
CA GLN A 48 -27.70 -12.71 59.76
C GLN A 48 -27.14 -11.29 59.57
N GLU A 49 -26.46 -10.78 60.58
CA GLU A 49 -25.76 -9.50 60.51
C GLU A 49 -24.58 -9.57 59.52
N THR A 50 -24.38 -8.49 58.76
CA THR A 50 -23.27 -8.34 57.84
C THR A 50 -22.29 -7.32 58.42
N GLY A 51 -21.12 -7.79 58.87
CA GLY A 51 -20.00 -6.95 59.27
C GLY A 51 -18.72 -7.40 58.57
N GLY A 52 -17.82 -6.47 58.27
CA GLY A 52 -16.55 -6.76 57.61
C GLY A 52 -15.62 -5.54 57.58
N PRO A 53 -14.32 -5.75 57.28
CA PRO A 53 -13.38 -4.64 57.11
C PRO A 53 -13.82 -3.73 55.95
N THR A 54 -13.66 -2.41 56.12
CA THR A 54 -14.10 -1.40 55.13
C THR A 54 -13.01 -1.03 54.11
N HIS A 55 -11.74 -1.18 54.46
CA HIS A 55 -10.61 -0.87 53.58
C HIS A 55 -9.40 -1.73 53.95
N ASN A 56 -8.49 -1.90 52.99
CA ASN A 56 -7.20 -2.55 53.21
C ASN A 56 -6.20 -1.94 52.23
N TRP A 57 -5.42 -0.98 52.71
CA TRP A 57 -4.51 -0.20 51.86
C TRP A 57 -3.48 -1.07 51.13
N PHE A 58 -3.03 -2.17 51.72
CA PHE A 58 -2.10 -3.09 51.07
C PHE A 58 -2.76 -3.78 49.87
N LEU A 59 -4.01 -4.23 50.03
CA LEU A 59 -4.78 -4.83 48.95
C LEU A 59 -5.09 -3.81 47.85
N GLU A 60 -5.44 -2.59 48.27
CA GLU A 60 -5.70 -1.46 47.38
C GLU A 60 -4.49 -1.10 46.51
N ILE A 61 -3.30 -1.00 47.11
CA ILE A 61 -2.07 -0.77 46.35
C ILE A 61 -1.77 -1.95 45.44
N THR A 62 -1.95 -3.18 45.91
CA THR A 62 -1.64 -4.39 45.13
C THR A 62 -2.48 -4.46 43.85
N TRP A 63 -3.80 -4.28 43.94
CA TRP A 63 -4.68 -4.32 42.78
C TRP A 63 -4.64 -3.07 41.91
N CYS A 64 -3.96 -2.00 42.35
CA CYS A 64 -3.71 -0.81 41.53
C CYS A 64 -2.37 -0.93 40.80
N ALA A 65 -1.31 -1.33 41.51
CA ALA A 65 0.04 -1.42 40.98
C ALA A 65 0.19 -2.56 39.96
N ILE A 66 -0.41 -3.74 40.20
CA ILE A 66 -0.30 -4.88 39.29
C ILE A 66 -0.93 -4.55 37.92
N PRO A 67 -2.20 -4.09 37.81
CA PRO A 67 -2.75 -3.69 36.52
C PRO A 67 -1.98 -2.56 35.86
N LEU A 68 -1.52 -1.57 36.63
CA LEU A 68 -0.72 -0.46 36.08
C LEU A 68 0.58 -0.97 35.42
N ALA A 69 1.29 -1.88 36.08
CA ALA A 69 2.51 -2.47 35.51
C ALA A 69 2.21 -3.28 34.25
N ILE A 70 1.12 -4.06 34.25
CA ILE A 70 0.70 -4.87 33.09
C ILE A 70 0.34 -3.98 31.89
N VAL A 71 -0.48 -2.94 32.10
CA VAL A 71 -0.84 -2.02 31.00
C VAL A 71 0.36 -1.21 30.52
N GLY A 72 1.29 -0.85 31.41
CA GLY A 72 2.54 -0.20 31.04
C GLY A 72 3.41 -1.07 30.13
N TRP A 73 3.54 -2.36 30.46
CA TRP A 73 4.22 -3.34 29.61
C TRP A 73 3.51 -3.53 28.27
N MET A 74 2.18 -3.73 28.27
CA MET A 74 1.39 -3.87 27.04
C MET A 74 1.53 -2.64 26.13
N TRP A 75 1.50 -1.44 26.71
CA TRP A 75 1.70 -0.20 25.97
C TRP A 75 3.08 -0.15 25.33
N PHE A 76 4.14 -0.49 26.08
CA PHE A 76 5.52 -0.46 25.57
C PHE A 76 5.71 -1.42 24.39
N GLU A 77 5.27 -2.68 24.54
CA GLU A 77 5.37 -3.68 23.48
C GLU A 77 4.51 -3.32 22.26
N GLY A 78 3.27 -2.87 22.49
CA GLY A 78 2.37 -2.43 21.43
C GLY A 78 2.90 -1.22 20.67
N PHE A 79 3.48 -0.24 21.37
CA PHE A 79 4.07 0.95 20.76
C PHE A 79 5.32 0.60 19.95
N ARG A 80 6.19 -0.28 20.46
CA ARG A 80 7.37 -0.78 19.74
C ARG A 80 6.98 -1.45 18.42
N GLY A 81 6.03 -2.39 18.47
CA GLY A 81 5.52 -3.07 17.27
C GLY A 81 4.81 -2.12 16.30
N PHE A 82 4.02 -1.16 16.81
CA PHE A 82 3.38 -0.14 15.99
C PHE A 82 4.42 0.70 15.24
N MET A 83 5.47 1.17 15.93
CA MET A 83 6.52 1.98 15.32
C MET A 83 7.28 1.19 14.25
N GLU A 84 7.56 -0.09 14.48
CA GLU A 84 8.17 -0.97 13.49
C GLU A 84 7.29 -1.06 12.22
N MET A 85 6.02 -1.44 12.37
CA MET A 85 5.09 -1.61 11.24
C MET A 85 4.79 -0.29 10.50
N ARG A 86 4.89 0.86 11.17
CA ARG A 86 4.62 2.19 10.58
C ARG A 86 5.85 2.87 9.99
N SER A 87 7.05 2.44 10.36
CA SER A 87 8.29 3.03 9.85
C SER A 87 8.71 2.37 8.54
N SER A 88 8.11 2.85 7.45
CA SER A 88 8.41 2.37 6.09
C SER A 88 9.92 2.43 5.77
N PRO A 89 10.52 1.34 5.23
CA PRO A 89 11.90 1.33 4.78
C PRO A 89 12.17 2.44 3.75
N LYS A 90 13.16 3.29 4.03
CA LYS A 90 13.56 4.41 3.16
C LYS A 90 14.63 4.05 2.12
N GLY A 91 15.21 2.86 2.20
CA GLY A 91 16.28 2.41 1.32
C GLY A 91 15.82 2.14 -0.12
N ALA A 92 16.75 2.25 -1.06
CA ALA A 92 16.54 1.90 -2.47
C ALA A 92 16.36 0.39 -2.69
N ASP A 93 16.78 -0.44 -1.72
CA ASP A 93 16.75 -1.90 -1.80
C ASP A 93 15.35 -2.50 -1.56
N ALA A 94 14.31 -1.69 -1.34
CA ALA A 94 12.95 -2.20 -1.16
C ALA A 94 12.20 -2.24 -2.51
N LEU A 95 11.54 -3.36 -2.78
CA LEU A 95 10.61 -3.46 -3.91
C LEU A 95 9.43 -2.53 -3.67
N ARG A 96 9.19 -1.60 -4.60
CA ARG A 96 8.06 -0.66 -4.55
C ARG A 96 7.01 -1.04 -5.59
N VAL A 97 5.78 -1.27 -5.13
CA VAL A 97 4.64 -1.63 -5.98
C VAL A 97 3.52 -0.63 -5.73
N ILE A 98 2.92 -0.12 -6.81
CA ILE A 98 1.73 0.72 -6.72
C ILE A 98 0.52 -0.20 -6.69
N VAL A 99 -0.38 0.04 -5.74
CA VAL A 99 -1.63 -0.71 -5.58
C VAL A 99 -2.78 0.23 -5.84
N ASN A 100 -3.56 -0.07 -6.87
CA ASN A 100 -4.84 0.60 -7.08
C ASN A 100 -5.97 -0.34 -6.65
N ALA A 101 -6.83 0.17 -5.77
CA ALA A 101 -8.03 -0.52 -5.33
C ALA A 101 -9.27 0.14 -5.97
N GLN A 102 -10.19 -0.68 -6.45
CA GLN A 102 -11.49 -0.25 -6.94
C GLN A 102 -12.54 -1.34 -6.67
N LYS A 103 -13.83 -1.02 -6.71
CA LYS A 103 -14.90 -2.02 -6.65
C LYS A 103 -14.82 -2.97 -7.86
N TRP A 104 -14.53 -4.26 -7.72
CA TRP A 104 -14.03 -4.99 -6.55
C TRP A 104 -12.79 -5.79 -6.96
N SER A 105 -11.74 -5.07 -7.37
CA SER A 105 -10.48 -5.59 -7.89
C SER A 105 -9.28 -4.88 -7.29
N TRP A 106 -8.13 -5.55 -7.40
CA TRP A 106 -6.83 -5.03 -7.01
C TRP A 106 -5.94 -5.02 -8.25
N ASP A 107 -5.30 -3.90 -8.52
CA ASP A 107 -4.32 -3.75 -9.59
C ASP A 107 -2.96 -3.45 -9.00
N PHE A 108 -1.96 -4.25 -9.36
CA PHE A 108 -0.59 -4.11 -8.93
C PHE A 108 0.28 -3.66 -10.09
N THR A 109 0.94 -2.51 -9.96
CA THR A 109 1.87 -1.99 -10.96
C THR A 109 3.30 -2.03 -10.42
N TYR A 110 4.18 -2.69 -11.17
CA TYR A 110 5.59 -2.87 -10.82
C TYR A 110 6.50 -1.83 -11.49
N PRO A 111 7.74 -1.66 -11.02
CA PRO A 111 8.67 -0.66 -11.57
C PRO A 111 8.99 -0.82 -13.06
N ASN A 112 8.89 -2.04 -13.61
CA ASN A 112 9.12 -2.32 -15.03
C ASN A 112 7.89 -2.03 -15.92
N GLY A 113 6.76 -1.59 -15.33
CA GLY A 113 5.50 -1.34 -16.03
C GLY A 113 4.56 -2.56 -16.11
N ALA A 114 4.96 -3.72 -15.59
CA ALA A 114 4.07 -4.87 -15.49
C ALA A 114 2.85 -4.53 -14.63
N MET A 115 1.68 -5.02 -15.04
CA MET A 115 0.42 -4.86 -14.33
C MET A 115 -0.26 -6.21 -14.13
N THR A 116 -0.65 -6.52 -12.89
CA THR A 116 -1.25 -7.82 -12.53
C THR A 116 -2.43 -7.68 -11.56
N GLN A 117 -3.26 -8.72 -11.50
CA GLN A 117 -4.38 -8.82 -10.53
C GLN A 117 -3.98 -9.53 -9.23
N ASP A 118 -2.84 -10.23 -9.23
CA ASP A 118 -2.25 -10.88 -8.06
C ASP A 118 -0.92 -10.18 -7.72
N LEU A 119 -0.63 -10.01 -6.43
CA LEU A 119 0.58 -9.40 -5.94
C LEU A 119 1.70 -10.44 -5.90
N HIS A 120 2.77 -10.24 -6.65
CA HIS A 120 3.96 -11.06 -6.63
C HIS A 120 5.08 -10.33 -5.88
N VAL A 121 5.76 -11.04 -5.00
CA VAL A 121 6.84 -10.49 -4.18
C VAL A 121 7.91 -11.55 -3.93
N PRO A 122 9.18 -11.18 -3.68
CA PRO A 122 10.20 -12.13 -3.25
C PRO A 122 10.18 -12.37 -1.74
N ALA A 123 10.46 -13.60 -1.31
CA ALA A 123 10.74 -13.91 0.10
C ALA A 123 12.02 -13.21 0.59
N ASN A 124 12.07 -12.93 1.90
CA ASN A 124 13.20 -12.31 2.61
C ASN A 124 13.66 -10.98 2.01
N HIS A 125 12.70 -10.20 1.51
CA HIS A 125 12.96 -8.91 0.89
C HIS A 125 11.90 -7.91 1.30
N LYS A 126 12.30 -6.67 1.56
CA LYS A 126 11.39 -5.61 1.98
C LYS A 126 10.55 -5.15 0.81
N VAL A 127 9.24 -5.16 1.00
CA VAL A 127 8.25 -4.69 0.02
C VAL A 127 7.53 -3.50 0.60
N VAL A 128 7.43 -2.43 -0.18
CA VAL A 128 6.67 -1.23 0.14
C VAL A 128 5.57 -1.07 -0.91
N LEU A 129 4.33 -0.99 -0.45
CA LEU A 129 3.17 -0.78 -1.30
C LEU A 129 2.65 0.65 -1.13
N SER A 130 2.49 1.35 -2.25
CA SER A 130 1.80 2.64 -2.30
C SER A 130 0.34 2.40 -2.64
N LEU A 131 -0.54 2.58 -1.66
CA LEU A 131 -1.96 2.27 -1.74
C LEU A 131 -2.76 3.48 -2.20
N ASN A 132 -3.51 3.32 -3.28
CA ASN A 132 -4.38 4.33 -3.85
C ASN A 132 -5.77 3.74 -4.12
N SER A 133 -6.83 4.45 -3.72
CA SER A 133 -8.20 4.06 -4.06
C SER A 133 -8.73 4.93 -5.19
N LEU A 134 -9.38 4.30 -6.17
CA LEU A 134 -9.99 4.96 -7.32
C LEU A 134 -11.46 5.32 -7.09
N ASP A 135 -12.10 4.80 -6.04
CA ASP A 135 -13.52 5.01 -5.78
C ASP A 135 -13.87 5.23 -4.28
N VAL A 136 -13.99 4.16 -3.49
CA VAL A 136 -14.45 4.16 -2.10
C VAL A 136 -13.33 3.71 -1.14
N LEU A 137 -13.59 3.70 0.17
CA LEU A 137 -12.65 3.12 1.11
C LEU A 137 -12.51 1.61 0.86
N HIS A 138 -11.27 1.14 0.84
CA HIS A 138 -10.92 -0.29 0.89
C HIS A 138 -9.90 -0.50 2.01
N SER A 139 -9.53 -1.74 2.30
CA SER A 139 -8.42 -2.01 3.22
C SER A 139 -7.63 -3.21 2.76
N PHE A 140 -6.35 -2.99 2.48
CA PHE A 140 -5.42 -4.04 2.09
C PHE A 140 -5.13 -4.89 3.32
N TYR A 141 -5.48 -6.17 3.31
CA TYR A 141 -5.23 -7.07 4.43
C TYR A 141 -4.71 -8.44 3.99
N VAL A 142 -3.50 -8.76 4.43
CA VAL A 142 -2.92 -10.11 4.32
C VAL A 142 -2.81 -10.69 5.72
N ASN A 143 -3.72 -11.60 6.05
CA ASN A 143 -3.87 -12.09 7.42
C ASN A 143 -2.59 -12.79 7.90
N THR A 144 -2.01 -13.70 7.10
CA THR A 144 -0.77 -14.43 7.43
C THR A 144 0.44 -13.53 7.67
N PHE A 145 0.42 -12.30 7.18
CA PHE A 145 1.47 -11.31 7.41
C PHE A 145 1.17 -10.38 8.60
N ARG A 146 -0.05 -10.43 9.16
CA ARG A 146 -0.58 -9.47 10.16
C ARG A 146 -0.54 -8.02 9.70
N THR A 147 -0.59 -7.82 8.39
CA THR A 147 -0.35 -6.52 7.77
C THR A 147 -1.65 -5.98 7.17
N LYS A 148 -2.15 -4.89 7.73
CA LYS A 148 -3.38 -4.20 7.29
C LYS A 148 -3.18 -2.69 7.16
N MET A 149 -3.67 -2.11 6.08
CA MET A 149 -3.77 -0.65 5.92
C MET A 149 -4.95 -0.26 5.04
N ASP A 150 -5.65 0.78 5.45
CA ASP A 150 -6.79 1.29 4.69
C ASP A 150 -6.33 2.05 3.45
N VAL A 151 -7.06 1.87 2.36
CA VAL A 151 -6.80 2.48 1.05
C VAL A 151 -7.84 3.59 0.86
N VAL A 152 -7.39 4.84 0.91
CA VAL A 152 -8.28 5.99 1.08
C VAL A 152 -8.32 6.84 -0.19
N PRO A 153 -9.50 7.12 -0.77
CA PRO A 153 -9.59 8.00 -1.93
C PRO A 153 -8.96 9.37 -1.67
N GLY A 154 -8.17 9.85 -2.61
CA GLY A 154 -7.50 11.17 -2.52
C GLY A 154 -6.28 11.21 -1.58
N ARG A 155 -5.85 10.07 -1.00
CA ARG A 155 -4.64 9.98 -0.18
C ARG A 155 -3.86 8.73 -0.56
N ILE A 156 -2.55 8.88 -0.79
CA ILE A 156 -1.65 7.74 -0.91
C ILE A 156 -1.21 7.34 0.49
N ASN A 157 -1.58 6.13 0.90
CA ASN A 157 -1.05 5.50 2.11
C ASN A 157 0.08 4.56 1.73
N GLU A 158 1.07 4.41 2.61
CA GLU A 158 2.10 3.39 2.45
C GLU A 158 1.91 2.28 3.49
N ILE A 159 2.15 1.05 3.06
CA ILE A 159 2.28 -0.12 3.91
C ILE A 159 3.55 -0.87 3.48
N TRP A 160 4.21 -1.53 4.42
CA TRP A 160 5.38 -2.34 4.10
C TRP A 160 5.31 -3.68 4.83
N PHE A 161 6.04 -4.67 4.33
CA PHE A 161 6.26 -5.95 4.99
C PHE A 161 7.48 -6.66 4.38
N GLU A 162 7.96 -7.69 5.07
CA GLU A 162 9.01 -8.58 4.59
C GLU A 162 8.49 -10.02 4.75
N PRO A 163 8.10 -10.68 3.64
CA PRO A 163 7.55 -12.03 3.70
C PRO A 163 8.68 -13.03 3.95
N THR A 164 8.46 -14.01 4.82
CA THR A 164 9.51 -14.96 5.27
C THR A 164 9.35 -16.36 4.69
N MET A 165 8.26 -16.60 3.97
CA MET A 165 7.86 -17.91 3.47
C MET A 165 7.32 -17.80 2.05
N ALA A 166 7.86 -18.63 1.14
CA ALA A 166 7.35 -18.75 -0.21
C ALA A 166 6.00 -19.47 -0.24
N GLY A 167 5.14 -19.13 -1.21
CA GLY A 167 3.81 -19.70 -1.35
C GLY A 167 2.75 -18.70 -1.77
N GLU A 168 1.50 -19.15 -1.79
CA GLU A 168 0.34 -18.32 -2.12
C GLU A 168 -0.45 -17.98 -0.85
N PHE A 169 -0.64 -16.68 -0.60
CA PHE A 169 -1.42 -16.17 0.52
C PHE A 169 -2.62 -15.37 0.03
N THR A 170 -3.66 -15.28 0.84
CA THR A 170 -4.85 -14.51 0.48
C THR A 170 -4.70 -13.03 0.85
N LEU A 171 -4.86 -12.17 -0.15
CA LEU A 171 -5.21 -10.77 0.04
C LEU A 171 -6.73 -10.63 0.03
N GLN A 172 -7.25 -9.89 1.00
CA GLN A 172 -8.68 -9.59 1.09
C GLN A 172 -8.90 -8.12 1.42
N CYS A 173 -10.03 -7.57 0.95
CA CYS A 173 -10.51 -6.28 1.42
C CYS A 173 -11.05 -6.40 2.85
N ALA A 174 -10.60 -5.54 3.76
CA ALA A 174 -11.00 -5.51 5.17
C ALA A 174 -11.77 -4.24 5.58
N GLU A 175 -12.29 -3.49 4.60
CA GLU A 175 -13.16 -2.33 4.81
C GLU A 175 -14.37 -2.46 3.87
N TYR A 176 -15.58 -2.28 4.40
CA TYR A 176 -16.79 -2.54 3.63
C TYR A 176 -16.88 -1.60 2.42
N CYS A 177 -16.78 -2.15 1.22
CA CYS A 177 -16.70 -1.40 -0.04
C CYS A 177 -17.88 -1.64 -1.01
N GLY A 178 -18.98 -2.24 -0.52
CA GLY A 178 -20.22 -2.47 -1.28
C GLY A 178 -20.56 -3.95 -1.49
N ASP A 179 -21.47 -4.21 -2.43
CA ASP A 179 -22.14 -5.51 -2.63
C ASP A 179 -21.18 -6.71 -2.77
N GLU A 180 -20.11 -6.57 -3.56
CA GLU A 180 -19.13 -7.64 -3.78
C GLU A 180 -17.90 -7.51 -2.86
N HIS A 181 -18.01 -6.79 -1.74
CA HIS A 181 -16.94 -6.62 -0.75
C HIS A 181 -16.33 -7.98 -0.34
N SER A 182 -17.17 -8.97 -0.06
CA SER A 182 -16.72 -10.30 0.34
C SER A 182 -16.02 -11.08 -0.77
N ARG A 183 -16.17 -10.67 -2.04
CA ARG A 183 -15.51 -11.27 -3.21
C ARG A 183 -14.26 -10.52 -3.64
N MET A 184 -13.98 -9.35 -3.05
CA MET A 184 -12.79 -8.55 -3.31
C MET A 184 -11.54 -9.20 -2.70
N ARG A 185 -11.11 -10.30 -3.31
CA ARG A 185 -9.94 -11.10 -2.94
C ARG A 185 -8.95 -11.16 -4.10
N SER A 186 -7.68 -11.34 -3.77
CA SER A 186 -6.57 -11.53 -4.69
C SER A 186 -5.53 -12.40 -3.99
N LYS A 187 -4.49 -12.84 -4.70
CA LYS A 187 -3.39 -13.60 -4.11
C LYS A 187 -2.17 -12.72 -3.87
N VAL A 188 -1.42 -13.07 -2.84
CA VAL A 188 -0.03 -12.66 -2.65
C VAL A 188 0.84 -13.89 -2.92
N ILE A 189 1.53 -13.89 -4.04
CA ILE A 189 2.40 -14.96 -4.51
C ILE A 189 3.83 -14.59 -4.13
N VAL A 190 4.33 -15.25 -3.08
CA VAL A 190 5.70 -15.09 -2.60
C VAL A 190 6.59 -16.07 -3.33
N HIS A 191 7.49 -15.56 -4.15
CA HIS A 191 8.52 -16.35 -4.83
C HIS A 191 9.63 -16.75 -3.85
N GLU A 192 10.27 -17.89 -4.11
CA GLU A 192 11.31 -18.50 -3.26
C GLU A 192 12.42 -17.51 -2.85
N ASP A 193 12.84 -16.68 -3.79
CA ASP A 193 13.86 -15.66 -3.56
C ASP A 193 13.72 -14.49 -4.55
N LYS A 194 14.63 -13.53 -4.43
CA LYS A 194 14.69 -12.37 -5.32
C LYS A 194 14.98 -12.75 -6.78
N ALA A 195 15.79 -13.77 -7.05
CA ALA A 195 16.15 -14.15 -8.42
C ALA A 195 14.97 -14.79 -9.17
N ALA A 196 14.19 -15.63 -8.49
CA ALA A 196 12.95 -16.19 -9.01
C ALA A 196 11.92 -15.08 -9.30
N PHE A 197 11.77 -14.12 -8.39
CA PHE A 197 10.93 -12.95 -8.61
C PHE A 197 11.39 -12.09 -9.79
N ASP A 198 12.69 -11.80 -9.89
CA ASP A 198 13.23 -10.97 -10.98
C ASP A 198 13.00 -11.66 -12.35
N THR A 199 13.19 -12.98 -12.42
CA THR A 199 12.89 -13.79 -13.61
C THR A 199 11.41 -13.69 -14.00
N TRP A 200 10.52 -13.81 -13.01
CA TRP A 200 9.08 -13.61 -13.22
C TRP A 200 8.79 -12.19 -13.72
N LEU A 201 9.36 -11.16 -13.08
CA LEU A 201 9.14 -9.77 -13.41
C LEU A 201 9.56 -9.46 -14.85
N GLU A 202 10.72 -9.98 -15.27
CA GLU A 202 11.20 -9.88 -16.64
C GLU A 202 10.33 -10.63 -17.65
N SER A 203 9.64 -11.70 -17.25
CA SER A 203 8.72 -12.42 -18.14
C SER A 203 7.40 -11.67 -18.35
N TYR A 204 7.02 -10.80 -17.42
CA TYR A 204 5.81 -9.98 -17.45
C TYR A 204 6.06 -8.53 -17.90
N ASP A 205 7.26 -8.21 -18.40
CA ASP A 205 7.54 -6.89 -18.97
C ASP A 205 6.73 -6.68 -20.26
N PRO A 206 5.77 -5.72 -20.29
CA PRO A 206 4.90 -5.52 -21.44
C PRO A 206 5.63 -4.98 -22.67
N TYR A 207 6.88 -4.53 -22.51
CA TYR A 207 7.73 -4.01 -23.58
C TYR A 207 8.73 -5.04 -24.10
N LYS A 208 8.75 -6.25 -23.53
CA LYS A 208 9.71 -7.29 -23.91
C LYS A 208 9.55 -7.69 -25.38
N GLY A 209 10.66 -7.65 -26.11
CA GLY A 209 10.71 -8.02 -27.53
C GLY A 209 10.12 -6.97 -28.48
N LEU A 210 9.67 -5.81 -27.98
CA LEU A 210 9.27 -4.70 -28.83
C LEU A 210 10.48 -3.84 -29.19
N GLU A 211 10.54 -3.40 -30.44
CA GLU A 211 11.45 -2.34 -30.85
C GLU A 211 11.15 -1.05 -30.07
N PRO A 212 12.15 -0.21 -29.73
CA PRO A 212 11.96 0.98 -28.89
C PRO A 212 10.83 1.93 -29.35
N ILE A 213 10.70 2.13 -30.66
CA ILE A 213 9.64 2.97 -31.25
C ILE A 213 8.26 2.33 -31.07
N ALA A 214 8.15 1.02 -31.22
CA ALA A 214 6.90 0.29 -31.01
C ALA A 214 6.50 0.28 -29.53
N ALA A 215 7.46 0.09 -28.63
CA ALA A 215 7.26 0.24 -27.19
C ALA A 215 6.79 1.66 -26.84
N GLY A 216 7.39 2.69 -27.46
CA GLY A 216 7.01 4.08 -27.25
C GLY A 216 5.61 4.42 -27.72
N LYS A 217 5.19 3.85 -28.86
CA LYS A 217 3.82 3.93 -29.34
C LYS A 217 2.84 3.28 -28.35
N LEU A 218 3.18 2.10 -27.84
CA LEU A 218 2.38 1.42 -26.83
C LEU A 218 2.27 2.25 -25.54
N VAL A 219 3.34 2.88 -25.08
CA VAL A 219 3.30 3.82 -23.94
C VAL A 219 2.34 4.99 -24.25
N PHE A 220 2.48 5.60 -25.43
CA PHE A 220 1.64 6.73 -25.86
C PHE A 220 0.13 6.38 -25.87
N GLU A 221 -0.21 5.17 -26.31
CA GLU A 221 -1.59 4.67 -26.34
C GLU A 221 -2.09 4.26 -24.95
N SER A 222 -1.31 3.42 -24.23
CA SER A 222 -1.72 2.84 -22.95
C SER A 222 -1.79 3.84 -21.80
N LYS A 223 -0.97 4.91 -21.83
CA LYS A 223 -1.01 5.98 -20.82
C LYS A 223 -2.06 7.05 -21.13
N GLY A 224 -2.86 6.88 -22.18
CA GLY A 224 -3.96 7.77 -22.53
C GLY A 224 -3.53 9.10 -23.16
N CYS A 225 -2.27 9.21 -23.63
CA CYS A 225 -1.79 10.43 -24.26
C CYS A 225 -2.59 10.77 -25.53
N THR A 226 -3.10 9.74 -26.22
CA THR A 226 -3.96 9.84 -27.42
C THR A 226 -5.31 10.52 -27.17
N GLN A 227 -5.74 10.67 -25.91
CA GLN A 227 -7.00 11.32 -25.57
C GLN A 227 -6.92 12.85 -25.70
N CYS A 228 -5.71 13.41 -25.54
CA CYS A 228 -5.48 14.85 -25.61
C CYS A 228 -4.55 15.26 -26.75
N HIS A 229 -3.73 14.34 -27.26
CA HIS A 229 -2.71 14.61 -28.28
C HIS A 229 -2.84 13.65 -29.46
N ASN A 230 -2.50 14.14 -30.65
CA ASN A 230 -2.28 13.30 -31.82
C ASN A 230 -0.90 13.55 -32.44
N VAL A 231 -0.54 12.69 -33.39
CA VAL A 231 0.68 12.78 -34.20
C VAL A 231 0.38 13.04 -35.68
N THR A 232 -0.83 13.50 -36.00
CA THR A 232 -1.30 13.73 -37.38
C THR A 232 -1.13 15.18 -37.85
N GLY A 233 -0.78 16.09 -36.94
CA GLY A 233 -0.59 17.51 -37.22
C GLY A 233 -1.77 18.42 -36.87
N THR A 234 -2.91 17.87 -36.45
CA THR A 234 -4.06 18.65 -35.98
C THR A 234 -4.02 18.85 -34.47
N ASN A 235 -4.46 19.99 -33.96
CA ASN A 235 -4.54 20.20 -32.50
C ASN A 235 -5.81 19.55 -31.94
N GLN A 236 -5.77 19.15 -30.67
CA GLN A 236 -6.90 18.64 -29.89
C GLN A 236 -7.00 19.45 -28.59
N ILE A 237 -7.37 18.80 -27.46
CA ILE A 237 -7.29 19.38 -26.12
C ILE A 237 -5.86 19.88 -25.84
N GLY A 238 -4.85 19.11 -26.28
CA GLY A 238 -3.45 19.52 -26.30
C GLY A 238 -2.93 19.78 -27.72
N PRO A 239 -1.72 20.35 -27.84
CA PRO A 239 -1.08 20.57 -29.13
C PRO A 239 -0.76 19.26 -29.84
N THR A 240 -0.71 19.29 -31.17
CA THR A 240 -0.18 18.18 -31.95
C THR A 240 1.28 17.89 -31.56
N LEU A 241 1.61 16.60 -31.49
CA LEU A 241 2.96 16.11 -31.24
C LEU A 241 3.70 15.75 -32.53
N LYS A 242 3.08 15.95 -33.70
CA LYS A 242 3.79 15.87 -34.97
C LYS A 242 4.87 16.96 -35.01
N GLY A 243 6.12 16.56 -35.26
CA GLY A 243 7.26 17.47 -35.23
C GLY A 243 7.44 18.12 -33.85
N VAL A 244 7.19 17.40 -32.76
CA VAL A 244 7.43 17.92 -31.41
C VAL A 244 8.92 18.00 -31.09
N ILE A 245 9.77 17.18 -31.68
CA ILE A 245 11.23 17.28 -31.48
C ILE A 245 11.84 18.09 -32.62
N GLY A 246 12.66 19.07 -32.28
CA GLY A 246 13.36 19.96 -33.23
C GLY A 246 12.54 21.16 -33.70
N ARG A 247 11.35 21.41 -33.14
CA ARG A 247 10.48 22.53 -33.52
C ARG A 247 10.55 23.66 -32.49
N GLU A 248 10.64 24.90 -32.96
CA GLU A 248 10.50 26.05 -32.07
C GLU A 248 9.03 26.21 -31.65
N ARG A 249 8.79 26.32 -30.34
CA ARG A 249 7.49 26.61 -29.75
C ARG A 249 7.57 27.84 -28.86
N GLU A 250 6.48 28.60 -28.85
CA GLU A 250 6.24 29.68 -27.90
C GLU A 250 5.36 29.17 -26.77
N PHE A 251 5.67 29.56 -25.54
CA PHE A 251 4.94 29.16 -24.34
C PHE A 251 4.02 30.27 -23.82
N ALA A 252 3.14 29.94 -22.89
CA ALA A 252 2.18 30.87 -22.31
C ALA A 252 2.82 32.07 -21.59
N ASP A 253 4.07 31.94 -21.12
CA ASP A 253 4.86 33.00 -20.49
C ASP A 253 5.59 33.92 -21.51
N GLY A 254 5.43 33.66 -22.81
CA GLY A 254 6.06 34.41 -23.91
C GLY A 254 7.48 33.96 -24.25
N THR A 255 8.05 32.99 -23.52
CA THR A 255 9.35 32.41 -23.87
C THR A 255 9.25 31.48 -25.08
N LYS A 256 10.38 31.28 -25.78
CA LYS A 256 10.49 30.38 -26.93
C LYS A 256 11.62 29.38 -26.72
N MET A 257 11.42 28.15 -27.17
CA MET A 257 12.42 27.08 -27.10
C MET A 257 12.25 26.13 -28.28
N VAL A 258 13.36 25.62 -28.80
CA VAL A 258 13.35 24.43 -29.67
C VAL A 258 13.12 23.21 -28.79
N THR A 259 12.00 22.55 -28.98
CA THR A 259 11.60 21.43 -28.12
C THR A 259 12.43 20.19 -28.43
N ASP A 260 13.02 19.59 -27.41
CA ASP A 260 13.92 18.43 -27.48
C ASP A 260 13.42 17.26 -26.59
N ALA A 261 14.24 16.22 -26.44
CA ALA A 261 13.93 15.09 -25.55
C ALA A 261 13.73 15.51 -24.09
N ASN A 262 14.48 16.52 -23.62
CA ASN A 262 14.35 17.02 -22.25
C ASN A 262 13.03 17.75 -22.03
N TYR A 263 12.58 18.52 -23.03
CA TYR A 263 11.26 19.15 -23.02
C TYR A 263 10.15 18.11 -22.88
N VAL A 264 10.22 17.00 -23.62
CA VAL A 264 9.24 15.91 -23.51
C VAL A 264 9.24 15.32 -22.09
N ARG A 265 10.43 15.00 -21.55
CA ARG A 265 10.57 14.46 -20.19
C ARG A 265 10.03 15.41 -19.13
N GLU A 266 10.38 16.69 -19.20
CA GLU A 266 9.88 17.72 -18.29
C GLU A 266 8.37 17.88 -18.40
N SER A 267 7.81 17.95 -19.62
CA SER A 267 6.36 18.11 -19.83
C SER A 267 5.55 16.92 -19.30
N VAL A 268 6.12 15.71 -19.29
CA VAL A 268 5.46 14.53 -18.73
C VAL A 268 5.53 14.52 -17.19
N LEU A 269 6.67 14.89 -16.61
CA LEU A 269 6.91 14.87 -15.16
C LEU A 269 6.42 16.12 -14.42
N ASP A 270 6.32 17.24 -15.12
CA ASP A 270 5.83 18.53 -14.64
C ASP A 270 5.07 19.27 -15.76
N SER A 271 3.83 18.81 -15.97
CA SER A 271 2.99 19.25 -17.09
C SER A 271 2.63 20.73 -17.11
N LYS A 272 2.84 21.45 -16.00
CA LYS A 272 2.55 22.89 -15.89
C LYS A 272 3.78 23.77 -16.08
N ALA A 273 4.98 23.19 -16.15
CA ALA A 273 6.22 23.95 -16.25
C ALA A 273 6.33 24.73 -17.57
N LYS A 274 5.95 24.12 -18.71
CA LYS A 274 6.08 24.72 -20.05
C LYS A 274 4.85 24.49 -20.92
N VAL A 275 3.81 25.28 -20.65
CA VAL A 275 2.53 25.22 -21.38
C VAL A 275 2.66 25.93 -22.73
N VAL A 276 2.38 25.22 -23.82
CA VAL A 276 2.43 25.80 -25.18
C VAL A 276 1.37 26.90 -25.31
N LYS A 277 1.74 28.04 -25.91
CA LYS A 277 0.85 29.19 -26.09
C LYS A 277 -0.45 28.79 -26.80
N GLY A 278 -1.58 29.22 -26.25
CA GLY A 278 -2.92 28.94 -26.77
C GLY A 278 -3.58 27.66 -26.24
N PHE A 279 -2.97 26.98 -25.27
CA PHE A 279 -3.53 25.81 -24.60
C PHE A 279 -3.66 26.01 -23.09
N ASP A 280 -4.68 25.40 -22.50
CA ASP A 280 -4.89 25.39 -21.05
C ASP A 280 -4.03 24.32 -20.35
N PRO A 281 -3.59 24.54 -19.10
CA PRO A 281 -2.76 23.61 -18.34
C PRO A 281 -3.57 22.44 -17.75
N VAL A 282 -4.24 21.68 -18.63
CA VAL A 282 -5.13 20.56 -18.27
C VAL A 282 -4.46 19.18 -18.33
N MET A 283 -3.22 19.10 -18.85
CA MET A 283 -2.47 17.83 -18.92
C MET A 283 -2.18 17.30 -17.50
N PRO A 284 -2.56 16.05 -17.18
CA PRO A 284 -2.24 15.42 -15.90
C PRO A 284 -0.73 15.29 -15.69
N ASN A 285 -0.28 15.34 -14.45
CA ASN A 285 1.11 15.07 -14.10
C ASN A 285 1.34 13.53 -14.04
N TYR A 286 2.39 13.04 -14.72
CA TYR A 286 2.72 11.61 -14.77
C TYR A 286 3.89 11.22 -13.85
N LYS A 287 4.43 12.12 -13.03
CA LYS A 287 5.45 11.80 -12.02
C LYS A 287 4.96 10.68 -11.11
N GLY A 288 5.70 9.58 -11.07
CA GLY A 288 5.34 8.38 -10.31
C GLY A 288 4.28 7.49 -10.98
N ARG A 289 3.78 7.85 -12.17
CA ARG A 289 2.82 7.07 -12.99
C ARG A 289 3.43 6.52 -14.28
N ILE A 290 4.60 7.02 -14.64
CA ILE A 290 5.42 6.58 -15.77
C ILE A 290 6.87 6.42 -15.30
N SER A 291 7.50 5.31 -15.68
CA SER A 291 8.88 4.97 -15.38
C SER A 291 9.85 5.66 -16.33
N ASP A 292 11.12 5.75 -15.94
CA ASP A 292 12.17 6.32 -16.80
C ASP A 292 12.36 5.53 -18.10
N LYS A 293 12.18 4.20 -18.04
CA LYS A 293 12.22 3.32 -19.21
C LYS A 293 11.08 3.67 -20.19
N GLU A 294 9.86 3.81 -19.70
CA GLU A 294 8.70 4.20 -20.50
C GLU A 294 8.85 5.62 -21.09
N ILE A 295 9.39 6.58 -20.33
CA ILE A 295 9.70 7.92 -20.86
C ILE A 295 10.73 7.83 -21.99
N GLY A 296 11.77 7.00 -21.83
CA GLY A 296 12.76 6.76 -22.88
C GLY A 296 12.12 6.24 -24.17
N PHE A 297 11.27 5.21 -24.06
CA PHE A 297 10.52 4.70 -25.21
C PHE A 297 9.61 5.75 -25.84
N LEU A 298 8.88 6.53 -25.03
CA LEU A 298 8.03 7.61 -25.52
C LEU A 298 8.83 8.65 -26.31
N ILE A 299 10.02 9.03 -25.84
CA ILE A 299 10.92 9.95 -26.55
C ILE A 299 11.36 9.38 -27.88
N GLU A 300 11.74 8.10 -27.96
CA GLU A 300 12.11 7.45 -29.23
C GLU A 300 10.96 7.47 -30.24
N TYR A 301 9.75 7.14 -29.80
CA TYR A 301 8.55 7.22 -30.64
C TYR A 301 8.28 8.66 -31.10
N LEU A 302 8.36 9.64 -30.20
CA LEU A 302 8.14 11.05 -30.53
C LEU A 302 9.23 11.64 -31.43
N THR A 303 10.45 11.12 -31.34
CA THR A 303 11.55 11.44 -32.27
C THR A 303 11.22 10.96 -33.67
N GLU A 304 10.74 9.72 -33.78
CA GLU A 304 10.40 9.12 -35.08
C GLU A 304 9.24 9.85 -35.78
N VAL A 305 8.15 10.14 -35.06
CA VAL A 305 7.02 10.91 -35.63
C VAL A 305 7.36 12.38 -35.92
N SER A 306 8.50 12.86 -35.44
CA SER A 306 8.98 14.21 -35.74
C SER A 306 9.84 14.30 -37.00
N LYS A 307 10.32 13.16 -37.53
CA LYS A 307 11.06 13.10 -38.80
C LYS A 307 10.13 13.15 -40.03
N ASN A 308 8.86 12.77 -39.86
CA ASN A 308 7.84 12.62 -40.91
C ASN A 308 6.76 13.73 -40.82
#